data_AF-A0A9P4QX42-F1
#
_entry.id   AF-A0A9P4QX42-F1
#
_cell.length_a   1.000
_cell.length_b   1.000
_cell.length_c   1.000
_cell.angle_alpha   90.00
_cell.angle_beta   90.00
_cell.angle_gamma   90.00
#
_symmetry.space_group_name_H-M   'P 1'
#
loop_
_entity.id
_entity.type
_entity.pdbx_description
1 polymer ?
#
loop_
_entity_poly.entity_id
_entity_poly.type
_entity_poly.pdbx_seq_one_letter_code
_entity_poly.pdbx_strand_id
1 'polypeptide(L)'
;TLGEKILAKAKEAKGIPYHWAGGNCAGPTGGGFDCSGLVSWAVCQMTGRDLFSEGLRVTRSMYCASEKTLKYKHVPWEERRAGDAVFFGRTAKGSCAEHCEGDREEIHHVGLMMGRGWTMWNALKTGTRVRVDDFEGWGDRPCEHVIRF
;
A
#
# COMPACT_ATOMS: atom_id res chain seq x y z
N THR A 1 12.08 6.07 -11.17
CA THR A 1 12.04 6.74 -9.83
C THR A 1 12.22 5.68 -8.74
N LEU A 2 12.26 6.06 -7.45
CA LEU A 2 12.28 5.07 -6.36
C LEU A 2 10.98 4.25 -6.34
N GLY A 3 9.82 4.90 -6.41
CA GLY A 3 8.52 4.21 -6.50
C GLY A 3 8.44 3.18 -7.63
N GLU A 4 8.95 3.48 -8.84
CA GLU A 4 8.96 2.51 -9.95
C GLU A 4 9.85 1.28 -9.67
N LYS A 5 10.96 1.46 -8.95
CA LYS A 5 11.80 0.33 -8.50
C LYS A 5 11.06 -0.54 -7.47
N ILE A 6 10.37 0.10 -6.52
CA ILE A 6 9.52 -0.60 -5.53
C ILE A 6 8.40 -1.36 -6.24
N LEU A 7 7.73 -0.76 -7.23
CA LEU A 7 6.73 -1.44 -8.04
C LEU A 7 7.30 -2.62 -8.82
N ALA A 8 8.47 -2.45 -9.46
CA ALA A 8 9.14 -3.53 -10.17
C ALA A 8 9.46 -4.69 -9.22
N LYS A 9 9.93 -4.40 -8.00
CA LYS A 9 10.19 -5.42 -6.99
C LYS A 9 8.92 -6.12 -6.54
N ALA A 10 7.84 -5.38 -6.26
CA ALA A 10 6.55 -5.94 -5.89
C ALA A 10 6.00 -6.89 -6.96
N LYS A 11 6.26 -6.62 -8.25
CA LYS A 11 5.84 -7.47 -9.38
C LYS A 11 6.50 -8.85 -9.39
N GLU A 12 7.67 -9.01 -8.80
CA GLU A 12 8.31 -10.33 -8.65
C GLU A 12 7.47 -11.30 -7.80
N ALA A 13 6.61 -10.77 -6.92
CA ALA A 13 5.72 -11.57 -6.09
C ALA A 13 4.46 -12.09 -6.83
N LYS A 14 4.37 -11.91 -8.16
CA LYS A 14 3.20 -12.33 -8.96
C LYS A 14 2.81 -13.78 -8.66
N GLY A 15 1.54 -13.99 -8.36
CA GLY A 15 1.00 -15.32 -8.12
C GLY A 15 1.23 -15.88 -6.70
N ILE A 16 2.03 -15.21 -5.85
CA ILE A 16 2.14 -15.57 -4.43
C ILE A 16 0.75 -15.41 -3.77
N PRO A 17 0.30 -16.35 -2.93
CA PRO A 17 -0.97 -16.25 -2.22
C PRO A 17 -1.08 -14.99 -1.36
N TYR A 18 -2.30 -14.49 -1.22
CA TYR A 18 -2.62 -13.61 -0.11
C TYR A 18 -2.53 -14.39 1.20
N HIS A 19 -1.90 -13.82 2.21
CA HIS A 19 -1.90 -14.33 3.58
C HIS A 19 -2.06 -13.18 4.55
N TRP A 20 -3.06 -13.23 5.44
CA TRP A 20 -3.30 -12.20 6.45
C TRP A 20 -2.05 -12.03 7.34
N ALA A 21 -1.63 -10.79 7.59
CA ALA A 21 -0.39 -10.46 8.29
C ALA A 21 0.89 -11.00 7.60
N GLY A 22 0.79 -11.48 6.37
CA GLY A 22 1.89 -12.08 5.61
C GLY A 22 2.88 -11.03 5.11
N GLY A 23 4.17 -11.38 5.13
CA GLY A 23 5.27 -10.56 4.67
C GLY A 23 6.14 -10.01 5.79
N ASN A 24 7.44 -9.99 5.55
CA ASN A 24 8.45 -9.24 6.29
C ASN A 24 9.54 -8.75 5.32
N CYS A 25 10.62 -8.15 5.80
CA CYS A 25 11.70 -7.70 4.92
C CYS A 25 12.37 -8.84 4.12
N ALA A 26 12.39 -10.08 4.63
CA ALA A 26 13.00 -11.22 3.96
C ALA A 26 12.12 -11.84 2.86
N GLY A 27 10.80 -11.64 2.89
CA GLY A 27 9.88 -12.21 1.91
C GLY A 27 8.50 -12.54 2.47
N PRO A 28 7.73 -13.42 1.79
CA PRO A 28 6.42 -13.85 2.27
C PRO A 28 6.54 -14.66 3.56
N THR A 29 5.56 -14.50 4.45
CA THR A 29 5.45 -15.27 5.69
C THR A 29 4.08 -15.95 5.74
N GLY A 30 3.98 -17.10 6.40
CA GLY A 30 2.77 -17.93 6.33
C GLY A 30 2.42 -18.41 4.91
N GLY A 31 3.37 -18.33 3.97
CA GLY A 31 3.16 -18.68 2.57
C GLY A 31 2.61 -17.56 1.69
N GLY A 32 2.53 -16.32 2.18
CA GLY A 32 2.03 -15.21 1.36
C GLY A 32 2.34 -13.80 1.86
N PHE A 33 1.67 -12.84 1.22
CA PHE A 33 1.68 -11.43 1.58
C PHE A 33 0.25 -10.95 1.86
N ASP A 34 0.07 -10.02 2.79
CA ASP A 34 -1.10 -9.13 2.73
C ASP A 34 -0.75 -7.83 1.99
N CYS A 35 -1.69 -6.89 1.96
CA CYS A 35 -1.59 -5.65 1.19
C CYS A 35 -0.36 -4.81 1.58
N SER A 36 -0.25 -4.44 2.86
CA SER A 36 0.86 -3.64 3.35
C SER A 36 2.15 -4.43 3.51
N GLY A 37 2.09 -5.74 3.76
CA GLY A 37 3.25 -6.62 3.79
C GLY A 37 3.96 -6.70 2.43
N LEU A 38 3.20 -6.76 1.33
CA LEU A 38 3.77 -6.70 -0.02
C LEU A 38 4.50 -5.36 -0.28
N VAL A 39 3.86 -4.25 0.08
CA VAL A 39 4.44 -2.90 -0.12
C VAL A 39 5.67 -2.72 0.76
N SER A 40 5.59 -3.02 2.06
CA SER A 40 6.68 -2.90 3.01
C SER A 40 7.86 -3.82 2.67
N TRP A 41 7.61 -5.03 2.18
CA TRP A 41 8.67 -5.91 1.66
C TRP A 41 9.38 -5.27 0.46
N ALA A 42 8.64 -4.77 -0.53
CA ALA A 42 9.24 -4.14 -1.70
C ALA A 42 10.04 -2.88 -1.34
N VAL A 43 9.55 -2.06 -0.39
CA VAL A 43 10.31 -0.92 0.17
C VAL A 43 11.61 -1.40 0.81
N CYS A 44 11.54 -2.42 1.67
CA CYS A 44 12.73 -2.93 2.37
C CYS A 44 13.78 -3.48 1.40
N GLN A 45 13.34 -4.25 0.40
CA GLN A 45 14.23 -4.81 -0.62
C GLN A 45 14.92 -3.74 -1.47
N MET A 46 14.25 -2.61 -1.74
CA MET A 46 14.79 -1.56 -2.61
C MET A 46 15.57 -0.47 -1.87
N THR A 47 15.34 -0.32 -0.57
CA THR A 47 15.90 0.80 0.20
C THR A 47 16.69 0.38 1.44
N GLY A 48 16.58 -0.88 1.87
CA GLY A 48 17.05 -1.34 3.17
C GLY A 48 16.22 -0.84 4.36
N ARG A 49 15.16 -0.05 4.11
CA ARG A 49 14.33 0.51 5.17
C ARG A 49 13.25 -0.48 5.61
N ASP A 50 13.22 -0.76 6.91
CA ASP A 50 12.32 -1.74 7.48
C ASP A 50 11.07 -1.08 8.09
N LEU A 51 10.01 -0.92 7.27
CA LEU A 51 8.73 -0.39 7.74
C LEU A 51 8.06 -1.28 8.80
N PHE A 52 8.48 -2.55 8.94
CA PHE A 52 7.94 -3.47 9.93
C PHE A 52 8.41 -3.09 11.33
N SER A 53 9.72 -2.93 11.53
CA SER A 53 10.27 -2.50 12.82
C SER A 53 10.03 -1.03 13.15
N GLU A 54 9.77 -0.19 12.15
CA GLU A 54 9.45 1.23 12.32
C GLU A 54 7.99 1.51 12.73
N GLY A 55 7.15 0.47 12.89
CA GLY A 55 5.73 0.63 13.24
C GLY A 55 4.85 1.16 12.09
N LEU A 56 5.37 1.13 10.86
CA LEU A 56 4.71 1.62 9.64
C LEU A 56 4.16 0.48 8.76
N ARG A 57 4.12 -0.75 9.30
CA ARG A 57 3.58 -1.93 8.60
C ARG A 57 2.07 -1.89 8.45
N VAL A 58 1.35 -1.38 9.43
CA VAL A 58 -0.11 -1.33 9.36
C VAL A 58 -0.51 -0.26 8.36
N THR A 59 -1.46 -0.57 7.48
CA THR A 59 -1.90 0.29 6.38
C THR A 59 -2.27 1.71 6.85
N ARG A 60 -3.05 1.82 7.94
CA ARG A 60 -3.39 3.09 8.56
C ARG A 60 -2.17 3.84 9.08
N SER A 61 -1.28 3.17 9.82
CA SER A 61 -0.05 3.78 10.33
C SER A 61 0.86 4.28 9.21
N MET A 62 0.92 3.55 8.09
CA MET A 62 1.66 3.95 6.90
C MET A 62 1.06 5.22 6.28
N TYR A 63 -0.26 5.26 6.07
CA TYR A 63 -0.91 6.44 5.51
C TYR A 63 -0.79 7.66 6.45
N CYS A 64 -1.17 7.50 7.71
CA CYS A 64 -1.30 8.60 8.66
C CYS A 64 0.02 9.13 9.22
N ALA A 65 1.14 8.47 8.96
CA ALA A 65 2.43 8.95 9.42
C ALA A 65 2.80 10.27 8.71
N SER A 66 3.36 11.20 9.49
CA SER A 66 3.86 12.47 8.94
C SER A 66 4.98 12.22 7.92
N GLU A 67 5.18 13.13 6.97
CA GLU A 67 6.29 13.03 6.00
C GLU A 67 7.66 12.95 6.67
N LYS A 68 7.83 13.55 7.86
CA LYS A 68 9.06 13.44 8.65
C LYS A 68 9.30 12.00 9.12
N THR A 69 8.25 11.32 9.58
CA THR A 69 8.31 9.91 10.01
C THR A 69 8.43 8.99 8.80
N LEU A 70 7.66 9.25 7.74
CA LEU A 70 7.66 8.45 6.52
C LEU A 70 8.91 8.65 5.68
N LYS A 71 9.61 9.79 5.76
CA LYS A 71 10.68 10.17 4.82
C LYS A 71 10.23 10.14 3.34
N TYR A 72 8.93 10.12 3.11
CA TYR A 72 8.25 10.04 1.82
C TYR A 72 7.13 11.08 1.82
N LYS A 73 6.65 11.43 0.63
CA LYS A 73 5.71 12.54 0.46
C LYS A 73 4.28 12.07 0.34
N HIS A 74 3.37 12.83 0.93
CA HIS A 74 1.96 12.79 0.58
C HIS A 74 1.75 13.60 -0.69
N VAL A 75 1.13 12.99 -1.68
CA VAL A 75 0.92 13.62 -3.00
C VAL A 75 -0.56 13.54 -3.35
N PRO A 76 -1.18 14.62 -3.85
CA PRO A 76 -2.59 14.60 -4.27
C PRO A 76 -2.86 13.47 -5.27
N TRP A 77 -4.02 12.84 -5.15
CA TRP A 77 -4.47 11.75 -6.02
C TRP A 77 -4.34 12.07 -7.52
N GLU A 78 -4.58 13.30 -7.93
CA GLU A 78 -4.53 13.78 -9.33
C GLU A 78 -3.11 13.72 -9.91
N GLU A 79 -2.11 13.77 -9.04
CA GLU A 79 -0.68 13.71 -9.37
C GLU A 79 -0.10 12.30 -9.30
N ARG A 80 -0.90 11.30 -8.95
CA ARG A 80 -0.47 9.90 -8.84
C ARG A 80 0.26 9.43 -10.10
N ARG A 81 1.27 8.58 -9.92
CA ARG A 81 2.02 7.95 -11.01
C ARG A 81 2.45 6.53 -10.63
N ALA A 82 3.07 5.84 -11.58
CA ALA A 82 3.59 4.50 -11.37
C ALA A 82 4.51 4.44 -10.13
N GLY A 83 4.20 3.52 -9.23
CA GLY A 83 4.94 3.27 -8.01
C GLY A 83 4.56 4.09 -6.79
N ASP A 84 3.66 5.07 -6.90
CA ASP A 84 3.07 5.68 -5.70
C ASP A 84 2.16 4.65 -4.99
N ALA A 85 2.13 4.66 -3.66
CA ALA A 85 1.23 3.81 -2.88
C ALA A 85 -0.16 4.45 -2.77
N VAL A 86 -1.18 3.74 -3.25
CA VAL A 86 -2.59 4.11 -3.13
C VAL A 86 -3.23 3.39 -1.96
N PHE A 87 -4.06 4.11 -1.21
CA PHE A 87 -4.72 3.62 -0.01
C PHE A 87 -6.24 3.66 -0.20
N PHE A 88 -6.94 2.80 0.52
CA PHE A 88 -8.41 2.74 0.51
C PHE A 88 -8.94 2.72 1.92
N GLY A 89 -10.01 3.48 2.15
CA GLY A 89 -10.74 3.50 3.40
C GLY A 89 -12.26 3.47 3.20
N ARG A 90 -13.01 3.09 4.23
CA ARG A 90 -14.48 3.15 4.20
C ARG A 90 -14.96 4.59 4.33
N THR A 91 -15.05 5.30 3.21
CA THR A 91 -15.42 6.73 3.16
C THR A 91 -16.90 7.05 3.43
N ALA A 92 -17.67 6.12 3.99
CA ALA A 92 -19.10 6.34 4.30
C ALA A 92 -19.33 7.53 5.24
N LYS A 93 -18.28 8.00 5.94
CA LYS A 93 -18.30 9.20 6.79
C LYS A 93 -16.96 9.99 6.78
N GLY A 94 -16.34 10.21 5.63
CA GLY A 94 -15.18 11.13 5.60
C GLY A 94 -14.10 10.88 4.55
N SER A 95 -13.08 11.74 4.59
CA SER A 95 -11.81 11.57 3.86
C SER A 95 -10.86 10.63 4.62
N CYS A 96 -9.87 10.03 3.95
CA CYS A 96 -8.91 9.18 4.64
C CYS A 96 -8.13 9.91 5.73
N ALA A 97 -7.80 11.19 5.51
CA ALA A 97 -7.13 12.04 6.48
C ALA A 97 -7.92 12.18 7.80
N GLU A 98 -9.25 12.24 7.74
CA GLU A 98 -10.09 12.33 8.96
C GLU A 98 -10.01 11.06 9.82
N HIS A 99 -9.61 9.92 9.24
CA HIS A 99 -9.41 8.66 9.96
C HIS A 99 -8.01 8.53 10.59
N CYS A 100 -7.15 9.53 10.40
CA CYS A 100 -5.87 9.62 11.11
C CYS A 100 -6.04 10.12 12.55
N GLU A 101 -7.20 10.65 12.90
CA GLU A 101 -7.55 11.09 14.25
C GLU A 101 -8.53 10.08 14.90
N GLY A 102 -8.18 9.54 16.08
CA GLY A 102 -9.01 8.61 16.86
C GLY A 102 -8.98 7.12 16.44
N ASP A 103 -9.82 6.29 17.08
CA ASP A 103 -9.85 4.81 16.94
C ASP A 103 -10.69 4.30 15.74
N ARG A 104 -10.69 5.05 14.64
CA ARG A 104 -11.45 4.67 13.43
C ARG A 104 -10.55 3.87 12.49
N GLU A 105 -10.61 2.54 12.59
CA GLU A 105 -9.98 1.61 11.65
C GLU A 105 -10.71 1.60 10.30
N GLU A 106 -10.57 2.68 9.54
CA GLU A 106 -11.27 2.79 8.25
C GLU A 106 -10.33 2.61 7.06
N ILE A 107 -9.03 2.93 7.19
CA ILE A 107 -8.02 2.71 6.14
C ILE A 107 -7.51 1.26 6.19
N HIS A 108 -7.96 0.45 5.25
CA HIS A 108 -7.87 -1.01 5.33
C HIS A 108 -7.06 -1.66 4.21
N HIS A 109 -6.80 -0.97 3.10
CA HIS A 109 -6.08 -1.54 1.97
C HIS A 109 -5.05 -0.59 1.36
N VAL A 110 -3.96 -1.16 0.83
CA VAL A 110 -2.92 -0.44 0.10
C VAL A 110 -2.44 -1.26 -1.10
N GLY A 111 -2.08 -0.57 -2.18
CA GLY A 111 -1.42 -1.14 -3.34
C GLY A 111 -0.47 -0.13 -3.99
N LEU A 112 0.24 -0.54 -5.03
CA LEU A 112 1.14 0.33 -5.78
C LEU A 112 0.51 0.70 -7.13
N MET A 113 0.36 1.99 -7.41
CA MET A 113 -0.17 2.48 -8.67
C MET A 113 0.65 1.94 -9.84
N MET A 114 -0.02 1.44 -10.88
CA MET A 114 0.64 0.98 -12.12
C MET A 114 0.90 2.14 -13.09
N GLY A 115 0.29 3.31 -12.85
CA GLY A 115 0.38 4.50 -13.69
C GLY A 115 -0.58 5.58 -13.18
N ARG A 116 -1.01 6.48 -14.07
CA ARG A 116 -2.01 7.51 -13.74
C ARG A 116 -3.46 7.02 -13.81
N GLY A 117 -3.69 5.78 -14.24
CA GLY A 117 -5.02 5.20 -14.41
C GLY A 117 -5.62 4.68 -13.11
N TRP A 118 -6.42 3.62 -13.23
CA TRP A 118 -7.15 2.95 -12.15
C TRP A 118 -6.65 1.54 -11.85
N THR A 119 -5.40 1.26 -12.19
CA THR A 119 -4.80 -0.05 -11.94
C THR A 119 -3.73 0.03 -10.87
N MET A 120 -3.73 -0.95 -9.98
CA MET A 120 -2.69 -1.12 -8.95
C MET A 120 -2.16 -2.54 -8.93
N TRP A 121 -0.94 -2.69 -8.42
CA TRP A 121 -0.36 -3.96 -8.05
C TRP A 121 -0.50 -4.18 -6.55
N ASN A 122 -1.10 -5.30 -6.13
CA ASN A 122 -1.44 -5.52 -4.73
C ASN A 122 -1.61 -7.01 -4.37
N ALA A 123 -1.69 -7.26 -3.06
CA ALA A 123 -2.26 -8.48 -2.49
C ALA A 123 -3.66 -8.13 -1.93
N LEU A 124 -4.73 -8.50 -2.63
CA LEU A 124 -6.07 -7.95 -2.34
C LEU A 124 -6.71 -8.50 -1.06
N LYS A 125 -6.98 -9.81 -1.04
CA LYS A 125 -7.75 -10.46 0.02
C LYS A 125 -7.56 -11.97 0.03
N THR A 126 -7.99 -12.60 1.11
CA THR A 126 -8.01 -14.07 1.29
C THR A 126 -8.63 -14.78 0.09
N GLY A 127 -8.03 -15.90 -0.30
CA GLY A 127 -8.46 -16.70 -1.46
C GLY A 127 -7.95 -16.16 -2.81
N THR A 128 -7.19 -15.06 -2.81
CA THR A 128 -6.60 -14.49 -4.03
C THR A 128 -5.08 -14.54 -4.01
N ARG A 129 -4.46 -14.15 -5.13
CA ARG A 129 -3.01 -14.07 -5.31
C ARG A 129 -2.59 -12.63 -5.63
N VAL A 130 -1.33 -12.30 -5.38
CA VAL A 130 -0.71 -11.03 -5.79
C VAL A 130 -0.85 -10.85 -7.29
N ARG A 131 -1.44 -9.73 -7.70
CA ARG A 131 -1.82 -9.45 -9.09
C ARG A 131 -1.99 -7.96 -9.34
N VAL A 132 -2.39 -7.65 -10.57
CA VAL A 132 -2.98 -6.37 -10.92
C VAL A 132 -4.50 -6.42 -10.71
N ASP A 133 -5.07 -5.38 -10.14
CA ASP A 133 -6.51 -5.15 -10.08
C ASP A 133 -6.82 -3.77 -10.70
N ASP A 134 -7.96 -3.68 -11.39
CA ASP A 134 -8.60 -2.43 -11.80
C ASP A 134 -9.65 -2.04 -10.75
N PHE A 135 -9.56 -0.82 -10.25
CA PHE A 135 -10.42 -0.31 -9.17
C PHE A 135 -11.30 0.88 -9.58
N GLU A 136 -11.46 1.20 -10.87
CA GLU A 136 -12.30 2.32 -11.33
C GLU A 136 -13.76 2.21 -10.85
N GLY A 137 -14.28 0.98 -10.78
CA GLY A 137 -15.66 0.69 -10.37
C GLY A 137 -15.82 0.11 -8.97
N TRP A 138 -14.80 0.19 -8.10
CA TRP A 138 -14.91 -0.35 -6.75
C TRP A 138 -15.89 0.48 -5.91
N GLY A 139 -16.58 -0.20 -4.97
CA GLY A 139 -17.46 0.49 -4.03
C GLY A 139 -16.71 1.37 -3.04
N ASP A 140 -15.46 1.02 -2.74
CA ASP A 140 -14.54 1.83 -1.94
C ASP A 140 -13.77 2.80 -2.84
N ARG A 141 -13.56 4.02 -2.35
CA ARG A 141 -12.81 5.07 -3.06
C ARG A 141 -11.34 5.09 -2.62
N PRO A 142 -10.41 5.40 -3.52
CA PRO A 142 -9.03 5.68 -3.13
C PRO A 142 -8.99 6.93 -2.23
N CYS A 143 -8.04 6.95 -1.32
CA CYS A 143 -7.75 8.10 -0.48
C CYS A 143 -7.30 9.31 -1.32
N GLU A 144 -7.53 10.50 -0.78
CA GLU A 144 -7.24 11.79 -1.42
C GLU A 144 -5.75 12.04 -1.67
N HIS A 145 -4.86 11.33 -0.95
CA HIS A 145 -3.43 11.33 -1.21
C HIS A 145 -2.89 9.91 -1.51
N VAL A 146 -1.86 9.87 -2.33
CA VAL A 146 -0.96 8.71 -2.47
C VAL A 146 0.34 9.00 -1.72
N ILE A 147 1.06 7.95 -1.32
CA ILE A 147 2.43 8.11 -0.80
C ILE A 147 3.42 7.93 -1.93
N ARG A 148 4.26 8.93 -2.15
CA ARG A 148 5.35 8.92 -3.12
C ARG A 148 6.68 8.65 -2.44
N PHE A 149 7.23 7.47 -2.73
CA PHE A 149 8.56 7.03 -2.28
C PHE A 149 9.70 7.81 -2.94
#